data_AF-A0AA39HYZ1-F1
#
_entry.id   AF-A0AA39HYZ1-F1
#
_cell.length_a   1.000
_cell.length_b   1.000
_cell.length_c   1.000
_cell.angle_alpha   90.00
_cell.angle_beta   90.00
_cell.angle_gamma   90.00
#
_symmetry.space_group_name_H-M   'P 1'
#
loop_
_entity.id
_entity.type
_entity.pdbx_description
1 polymer ?
#
loop_
_entity_poly.entity_id
_entity_poly.type
_entity_poly.pdbx_seq_one_letter_code
_entity_poly.pdbx_strand_id
1 'polypeptide(L)'
;MNSVPVAFVDSLVAHLSKCALRDLFLTSGNFASRAAHHYRQRRYLDVYLKLEGSDVGVEVKYGHDEVPFQLDPLFDRIVRIESTDSRNVASKTVPMDRFENSVLPALRSVMDRCRLLLYGQVCLQEGEMNHGVAGGLRKLFNTSLHSIDLDM
;
A
#
# COMPACT_ATOMS: atom_id res chain seq x y z
N MET A 1 14.08 -36.32 -12.57
CA MET A 1 13.36 -35.09 -12.96
C MET A 1 13.02 -34.34 -11.68
N ASN A 2 13.82 -33.33 -11.31
CA ASN A 2 13.65 -32.57 -10.07
C ASN A 2 13.46 -31.08 -10.40
N SER A 3 12.59 -30.76 -11.36
CA SER A 3 12.28 -29.38 -11.70
C SER A 3 11.28 -28.81 -10.71
N VAL A 4 11.60 -27.62 -10.18
CA VAL A 4 10.69 -26.85 -9.34
C VAL A 4 9.41 -26.51 -10.12
N PRO A 5 8.21 -26.67 -9.54
CA PRO A 5 6.96 -26.31 -10.20
C PRO A 5 6.94 -24.84 -10.63
N VAL A 6 6.40 -24.58 -11.82
CA VAL A 6 6.28 -23.22 -12.38
C VAL A 6 5.55 -22.27 -11.44
N ALA A 7 4.45 -22.71 -10.85
CA ALA A 7 3.66 -21.89 -9.92
C ALA A 7 4.45 -21.48 -8.67
N PHE A 8 5.37 -22.31 -8.20
CA PHE A 8 6.25 -21.96 -7.08
C PHE A 8 7.20 -20.83 -7.49
N VAL A 9 7.76 -20.92 -8.71
CA VAL A 9 8.64 -19.89 -9.25
C VAL A 9 7.90 -18.56 -9.40
N ASP A 10 6.70 -18.57 -9.97
CA ASP A 10 5.91 -17.36 -10.16
C ASP A 10 5.54 -16.72 -8.83
N SER A 11 5.17 -17.54 -7.83
CA SER A 11 4.93 -17.06 -6.47
C SER A 11 6.18 -16.44 -5.87
N LEU A 12 7.35 -17.10 -5.97
CA LEU A 12 8.60 -16.56 -5.43
C LEU A 12 8.96 -15.21 -6.08
N VAL A 13 8.91 -15.14 -7.41
CA VAL A 13 9.21 -13.92 -8.18
C VAL A 13 8.19 -12.81 -7.85
N ALA A 14 6.92 -13.16 -7.59
CA ALA A 14 5.92 -12.20 -7.16
C ALA A 14 6.28 -11.53 -5.82
N HIS A 15 7.00 -12.18 -4.90
CA HIS A 15 7.37 -11.61 -3.61
C HIS A 15 8.72 -10.88 -3.60
N LEU A 16 9.48 -10.92 -4.70
CA LEU A 16 10.78 -10.24 -4.79
C LEU A 16 10.62 -8.72 -4.98
N SER A 17 11.50 -7.96 -4.33
CA SER A 17 11.64 -6.53 -4.56
C SER A 17 12.10 -6.24 -5.99
N LYS A 18 11.85 -5.04 -6.50
CA LYS A 18 12.24 -4.66 -7.86
C LYS A 18 13.75 -4.72 -8.08
N CYS A 19 14.55 -4.43 -7.06
CA CYS A 19 16.00 -4.63 -7.11
C CYS A 19 16.36 -6.12 -7.24
N ALA A 20 15.79 -6.98 -6.39
CA ALA A 20 16.03 -8.42 -6.46
C ALA A 20 15.53 -9.03 -7.80
N LEU A 21 14.41 -8.53 -8.33
CA LEU A 21 13.91 -8.89 -9.65
C LEU A 21 14.87 -8.49 -10.77
N ARG A 22 15.43 -7.28 -10.70
CA ARG A 22 16.44 -6.81 -11.65
C ARG A 22 17.66 -7.70 -11.61
N ASP A 23 18.17 -8.00 -10.42
CA ASP A 23 19.37 -8.81 -10.25
C ASP A 23 19.12 -10.24 -10.75
N LEU A 24 17.96 -10.83 -10.43
CA LEU A 24 17.54 -12.14 -10.94
C LEU A 24 17.37 -12.13 -12.47
N PHE A 25 16.83 -11.07 -13.06
CA PHE A 25 16.74 -10.91 -14.50
C PHE A 25 18.14 -10.85 -15.17
N LEU A 26 19.12 -10.21 -14.53
CA LEU A 26 20.48 -10.10 -15.05
C LEU A 26 21.27 -11.41 -14.93
N THR A 27 20.82 -12.36 -14.10
CA THR A 27 21.40 -13.71 -14.09
C THR A 27 20.96 -14.52 -15.31
N SER A 28 21.87 -15.30 -15.89
CA SER A 28 21.53 -16.23 -16.95
C SER A 28 20.80 -17.45 -16.37
N GLY A 29 19.58 -17.73 -16.83
CA GLY A 29 18.84 -18.93 -16.41
C GLY A 29 17.35 -18.90 -16.72
N ASN A 30 16.67 -19.97 -16.31
CA ASN A 30 15.23 -20.18 -16.54
C ASN A 30 14.32 -19.16 -15.84
N PHE A 31 14.89 -18.37 -14.92
CA PHE A 31 14.17 -17.34 -14.16
C PHE A 31 14.18 -15.97 -14.83
N ALA A 32 15.10 -15.73 -15.77
CA ALA A 32 15.36 -14.39 -16.29
C ALA A 32 14.15 -13.78 -17.00
N SER A 33 13.44 -14.56 -17.84
CA SER A 33 12.26 -14.07 -18.56
C SER A 33 11.09 -13.74 -17.64
N ARG A 34 10.86 -14.56 -16.62
CA ARG A 34 9.81 -14.32 -15.60
C ARG A 34 10.16 -13.14 -14.71
N ALA A 35 11.40 -13.08 -14.24
CA ALA A 35 11.91 -11.95 -13.46
C ALA A 35 11.78 -10.64 -14.27
N ALA A 36 12.12 -10.65 -15.57
CA ALA A 36 11.95 -9.50 -16.46
C ALA A 36 10.49 -9.07 -16.59
N HIS A 37 9.58 -10.03 -16.75
CA HIS A 37 8.15 -9.75 -16.84
C HIS A 37 7.64 -9.08 -15.56
N HIS A 38 7.89 -9.70 -14.40
CA HIS A 38 7.51 -9.12 -13.12
C HIS A 38 8.19 -7.76 -12.86
N TYR A 39 9.47 -7.60 -13.20
CA TYR A 39 10.19 -6.34 -13.05
C TYR A 39 9.53 -5.19 -13.81
N ARG A 40 9.11 -5.44 -15.06
CA ARG A 40 8.45 -4.45 -15.92
C ARG A 40 7.05 -4.10 -15.42
N GLN A 41 6.30 -5.09 -14.95
CA GLN A 41 4.93 -4.89 -14.47
C GLN A 41 4.86 -4.35 -13.04
N ARG A 42 5.92 -4.53 -12.22
CA ARG A 42 5.97 -4.11 -10.81
C ARG A 42 5.77 -2.61 -10.66
N ARG A 43 4.66 -2.22 -10.05
CA ARG A 43 4.34 -0.85 -9.65
C ARG A 43 4.50 -0.67 -8.15
N TYR A 44 5.16 0.42 -7.76
CA TYR A 44 5.21 0.85 -6.37
C TYR A 44 4.23 2.00 -6.19
N LEU A 45 3.26 1.79 -5.33
CA LEU A 45 2.13 2.68 -5.15
C LEU A 45 2.20 3.37 -3.81
N ASP A 46 1.80 4.64 -3.82
CA ASP A 46 1.56 5.43 -2.62
C ASP A 46 0.06 5.62 -2.47
N VAL A 47 -0.46 5.44 -1.25
CA VAL A 47 -1.88 5.62 -0.96
C VAL A 47 -2.05 6.79 -0.01
N TYR A 48 -2.89 7.74 -0.39
CA TYR A 48 -3.24 8.87 0.44
C TYR A 48 -4.67 8.65 0.96
N LEU A 49 -4.81 8.79 2.28
CA LEU A 49 -6.08 8.67 2.98
C LEU A 49 -6.47 10.04 3.50
N LYS A 50 -7.73 10.41 3.27
CA LYS A 50 -8.31 11.65 3.78
C LYS A 50 -9.61 11.33 4.51
N LEU A 51 -9.77 11.86 5.71
CA LEU A 51 -11.00 11.68 6.47
C LEU A 51 -11.96 12.82 6.18
N GLU A 52 -13.17 12.49 5.74
CA GLU A 52 -14.23 13.44 5.42
C GLU A 52 -15.49 13.08 6.22
N GLY A 53 -15.51 13.45 7.50
CA GLY A 53 -16.62 13.09 8.40
C GLY A 53 -16.68 11.58 8.65
N SER A 54 -17.75 10.92 8.20
CA SER A 54 -17.93 9.46 8.26
C SER A 54 -17.27 8.70 7.11
N ASP A 55 -16.71 9.42 6.14
CA ASP A 55 -16.20 8.85 4.91
C ASP A 55 -14.68 8.98 4.83
N VAL A 56 -14.08 8.14 3.99
CA VAL A 56 -12.64 8.08 3.75
C VAL A 56 -12.41 8.29 2.26
N GLY A 57 -11.76 9.39 1.92
CA GLY A 57 -11.14 9.63 0.63
C GLY A 57 -9.89 8.75 0.47
N VAL A 58 -9.80 8.06 -0.65
CA VAL A 58 -8.68 7.18 -1.01
C VAL A 58 -8.15 7.59 -2.36
N GLU A 59 -6.88 7.98 -2.40
CA GLU A 59 -6.15 8.32 -3.61
C GLU A 59 -4.95 7.37 -3.75
N VAL A 60 -4.73 6.83 -4.96
CA VAL A 60 -3.61 5.93 -5.25
C VAL A 60 -2.73 6.59 -6.29
N LYS A 61 -1.43 6.67 -6.03
CA LYS A 61 -0.45 7.26 -6.95
C LYS A 61 0.59 6.25 -7.39
N TYR A 62 1.01 6.39 -8.64
CA TYR A 62 2.21 5.78 -9.19
C TYR A 62 3.18 6.89 -9.58
N GLY A 63 4.17 7.16 -8.73
CA GLY A 63 5.01 8.35 -8.87
C GLY A 63 4.19 9.62 -8.59
N HIS A 64 4.06 10.48 -9.60
CA HIS A 64 3.27 11.72 -9.49
C HIS A 64 1.85 11.59 -10.07
N ASP A 65 1.58 10.50 -10.79
CA ASP A 65 0.32 10.30 -11.48
C ASP A 65 -0.67 9.57 -10.58
N GLU A 66 -1.90 10.08 -10.56
CA GLU A 66 -3.02 9.40 -9.94
C GLU A 66 -3.47 8.22 -10.79
N VAL A 67 -3.72 7.07 -10.16
CA VAL A 67 -4.16 5.84 -10.83
C VAL A 67 -5.45 5.32 -10.22
N PRO A 68 -6.29 4.61 -11.00
CA PRO A 68 -7.50 4.00 -10.48
C PRO A 68 -7.22 3.05 -9.32
N PHE A 69 -8.16 2.95 -8.38
CA PHE A 69 -8.14 1.96 -7.30
C PHE A 69 -8.43 0.55 -7.85
N GLN A 70 -7.46 -0.02 -8.54
CA GLN A 70 -7.46 -1.37 -9.12
C GLN A 70 -6.09 -1.99 -8.82
N LEU A 71 -6.02 -2.69 -7.69
CA LEU A 71 -4.80 -3.28 -7.16
C LEU A 71 -4.63 -4.71 -7.70
N ASP A 72 -3.50 -4.98 -8.32
CA ASP A 72 -3.09 -6.33 -8.73
C ASP A 72 -2.10 -6.91 -7.70
N PRO A 73 -2.49 -7.90 -6.89
CA PRO A 73 -1.60 -8.47 -5.87
C PRO A 73 -0.36 -9.17 -6.46
N LEU A 74 -0.34 -9.48 -7.75
CA LEU A 74 0.82 -10.05 -8.41
C LEU A 74 1.90 -9.00 -8.68
N PHE A 75 1.52 -7.77 -9.01
CA PHE A 75 2.42 -6.73 -9.52
C PHE A 75 2.48 -5.46 -8.67
N ASP A 76 1.41 -5.08 -7.98
CA ASP A 76 1.34 -3.84 -7.23
C ASP A 76 1.89 -4.00 -5.82
N ARG A 77 2.67 -3.02 -5.37
CA ARG A 77 3.24 -3.00 -4.03
C ARG A 77 3.00 -1.64 -3.40
N ILE A 78 2.20 -1.60 -2.35
CA ILE A 78 2.01 -0.37 -1.58
C ILE A 78 3.19 -0.24 -0.63
N VAL A 79 3.97 0.82 -0.84
CA VAL A 79 5.18 1.13 -0.06
C VAL A 79 4.97 2.27 0.91
N ARG A 80 3.89 3.03 0.74
CA ARG A 80 3.54 4.16 1.60
C ARG A 80 2.04 4.32 1.69
N ILE A 81 1.56 4.56 2.91
CA ILE A 81 0.22 5.04 3.21
C ILE A 81 0.37 6.34 3.98
N GLU A 82 -0.31 7.38 3.55
CA GLU A 82 -0.16 8.73 4.10
C GLU A 82 -1.53 9.34 4.40
N SER A 83 -1.77 9.75 5.64
CA SER A 83 -2.96 10.52 6.01
C SER A 83 -2.74 11.99 5.66
N THR A 84 -3.59 12.58 4.82
CA THR A 84 -3.47 13.97 4.38
C THR A 84 -4.67 14.81 4.79
N ASP A 85 -4.42 16.03 5.26
CA ASP A 85 -5.44 17.07 5.46
C ASP A 85 -5.64 17.94 4.20
N SER A 86 -4.93 17.63 3.11
CA SER A 86 -4.94 18.48 1.92
C SER A 86 -6.34 18.58 1.30
N ARG A 87 -6.67 19.78 0.81
CA ARG A 87 -7.97 20.10 0.19
C ARG A 87 -8.18 19.44 -1.18
N ASN A 88 -7.17 18.75 -1.71
CA ASN A 88 -7.28 18.10 -3.00
C ASN A 88 -8.29 16.95 -2.89
N VAL A 89 -9.21 16.91 -3.84
CA VAL A 89 -10.36 16.01 -3.86
C VAL A 89 -9.83 14.58 -4.00
N ALA A 90 -10.14 13.71 -3.05
CA ALA A 90 -9.85 12.29 -3.22
C ALA A 90 -10.64 11.76 -4.42
N SER A 91 -9.99 11.00 -5.30
CA SER A 91 -10.66 10.47 -6.49
C SER A 91 -11.71 9.41 -6.19
N LYS A 92 -11.66 8.84 -4.99
CA LYS A 92 -12.65 7.89 -4.52
C LYS A 92 -12.93 8.11 -3.04
N THR A 93 -14.13 8.59 -2.73
CA THR A 93 -14.65 8.61 -1.36
C THR A 93 -15.48 7.37 -1.08
N VAL A 94 -15.24 6.72 0.05
CA VAL A 94 -16.00 5.55 0.50
C VAL A 94 -16.43 5.72 1.97
N PRO A 95 -17.61 5.22 2.37
CA PRO A 95 -17.98 5.21 3.79
C PRO A 95 -16.99 4.40 4.63
N MET A 96 -16.77 4.78 5.90
CA MET A 96 -15.83 4.09 6.81
C MET A 96 -16.07 2.58 6.88
N ASP A 97 -17.32 2.13 6.98
CA ASP A 97 -17.63 0.70 7.03
C ASP A 97 -17.15 -0.04 5.78
N ARG A 98 -17.28 0.59 4.60
CA ARG A 98 -16.79 0.02 3.34
C ARG A 98 -15.27 0.09 3.26
N PHE A 99 -14.67 1.13 3.83
CA PHE A 99 -13.23 1.22 3.96
C PHE A 99 -12.68 0.04 4.77
N GLU A 100 -13.18 -0.17 5.98
CA GLU A 100 -12.71 -1.23 6.87
C GLU A 100 -12.95 -2.64 6.32
N ASN A 101 -14.10 -2.88 5.69
CA ASN A 101 -14.48 -4.22 5.27
C ASN A 101 -14.06 -4.59 3.85
N SER A 102 -13.70 -3.62 3.00
CA SER A 102 -13.37 -3.90 1.59
C SER A 102 -12.06 -3.25 1.14
N VAL A 103 -11.86 -1.96 1.41
CA VAL A 103 -10.66 -1.24 0.94
C VAL A 103 -9.43 -1.66 1.73
N LEU A 104 -9.53 -1.66 3.06
CA LEU A 104 -8.41 -1.97 3.94
C LEU A 104 -7.90 -3.41 3.72
N PRO A 105 -8.74 -4.45 3.59
CA PRO A 105 -8.27 -5.78 3.21
C PRO A 105 -7.56 -5.81 1.84
N ALA A 106 -8.08 -5.07 0.84
CA ALA A 106 -7.45 -4.99 -0.48
C ALA A 106 -6.11 -4.24 -0.47
N LEU A 107 -5.98 -3.18 0.33
CA LEU A 107 -4.70 -2.53 0.57
C LEU A 107 -3.72 -3.53 1.21
N ARG A 108 -4.17 -4.23 2.25
CA ARG A 108 -3.34 -5.18 3.01
C ARG A 108 -2.77 -6.30 2.16
N SER A 109 -3.51 -6.81 1.18
CA SER A 109 -3.03 -7.90 0.31
C SER A 109 -1.86 -7.50 -0.58
N VAL A 110 -1.60 -6.20 -0.75
CA VAL A 110 -0.54 -5.68 -1.63
C VAL A 110 0.49 -4.81 -0.89
N MET A 111 0.38 -4.66 0.44
CA MET A 111 1.39 -3.95 1.23
C MET A 111 2.70 -4.73 1.24
N ASP A 112 3.80 -4.04 0.98
CA ASP A 112 5.15 -4.61 1.07
C ASP A 112 6.08 -3.59 1.72
N ARG A 113 6.55 -3.88 2.94
CA ARG A 113 7.39 -2.98 3.75
C ARG A 113 6.86 -1.55 3.79
N CYS A 114 5.53 -1.44 3.90
CA CYS A 114 4.81 -0.19 3.80
C CYS A 114 5.17 0.78 4.94
N ARG A 115 5.39 2.06 4.62
CA ARG A 115 5.55 3.13 5.62
C ARG A 115 4.21 3.81 5.85
N LEU A 116 3.81 3.93 7.11
CA LEU A 116 2.60 4.66 7.49
C LEU A 116 2.99 6.05 8.00
N LEU A 117 2.54 7.08 7.31
CA LEU A 117 2.72 8.48 7.67
C LEU A 117 1.37 9.04 8.14
N LEU A 118 1.28 9.36 9.42
CA LEU A 118 0.11 10.00 9.99
C LEU A 118 0.47 11.45 10.29
N TYR A 119 -0.01 12.39 9.48
CA TYR A 119 0.07 13.80 9.85
C TYR A 119 -0.99 14.04 10.91
N GLY A 120 -0.53 14.36 12.13
CA GLY A 120 -1.41 14.84 13.17
C GLY A 120 -1.94 16.22 12.77
N GLN A 121 -3.24 16.43 12.92
CA GLN A 121 -3.79 17.77 13.01
C GLN A 121 -3.00 18.53 14.09
N VAL A 122 -2.30 19.58 13.70
CA VAL A 122 -1.97 20.66 14.64
C VAL A 122 -3.31 21.33 14.93
N CYS A 123 -3.94 20.94 16.04
CA CYS A 123 -5.12 21.62 16.55
C CYS A 123 -4.73 23.07 16.85
N LEU A 124 -5.10 24.01 15.97
CA LEU A 124 -5.20 25.41 16.36
C LEU A 124 -6.59 25.63 16.96
N GLN A 125 -6.56 25.88 18.27
CA GLN A 125 -7.59 26.39 19.18
C GLN A 125 -8.72 25.46 19.67
N GLU A 126 -8.58 25.15 20.96
CA GLU A 126 -9.55 24.89 22.02
C GLU A 126 -11.04 25.02 21.65
N GLY A 127 -11.71 23.87 21.67
CA GLY A 127 -13.17 23.77 21.55
C GLY A 127 -13.56 22.37 21.07
N GLU A 128 -13.70 21.44 22.00
CA GLU A 128 -14.18 20.06 21.82
C GLU A 128 -13.25 19.08 21.08
N MET A 129 -12.44 18.39 21.88
CA MET A 129 -11.65 17.23 21.47
C MET A 129 -12.54 16.04 21.05
N ASN A 130 -12.57 15.73 19.75
CA ASN A 130 -12.83 14.37 19.30
C ASN A 130 -11.52 13.59 19.23
N HIS A 131 -11.09 13.03 20.36
CA HIS A 131 -9.91 12.17 20.50
C HIS A 131 -9.99 10.82 19.73
N GLY A 132 -11.00 10.59 18.90
CA GLY A 132 -11.29 9.27 18.32
C GLY A 132 -10.51 8.92 17.05
N VAL A 133 -10.18 9.89 16.20
CA VAL A 133 -10.01 9.59 14.76
C VAL A 133 -8.58 9.22 14.36
N ALA A 134 -7.57 10.02 14.76
CA ALA A 134 -6.16 9.65 14.58
C ALA A 134 -5.80 8.39 15.38
N GLY A 135 -6.44 8.21 16.55
CA GLY A 135 -6.38 6.98 17.34
C GLY A 135 -7.01 5.78 16.62
N GLY A 136 -8.09 6.00 15.87
CA GLY A 136 -8.78 4.99 15.06
C GLY A 136 -7.92 4.43 13.94
N LEU A 137 -7.35 5.28 13.08
CA LEU A 137 -6.44 4.83 12.01
C LEU A 137 -5.19 4.16 12.59
N ARG A 138 -4.59 4.77 13.63
CA ARG A 138 -3.44 4.16 14.31
C ARG A 138 -3.79 2.80 14.90
N LYS A 139 -4.99 2.62 15.49
CA LYS A 139 -5.46 1.33 16.02
C LYS A 139 -5.71 0.31 14.90
N LEU A 140 -6.33 0.72 13.79
CA LEU A 140 -6.62 -0.12 12.61
C LEU A 140 -5.36 -0.69 11.94
N PHE A 141 -4.27 0.09 11.96
CA PHE A 141 -2.99 -0.34 11.44
C PHE A 141 -2.12 -1.03 12.51
N ASN A 142 -2.12 -0.59 13.78
CA ASN A 142 -1.30 -1.19 14.84
C ASN A 142 -1.73 -2.61 15.25
N THR A 143 -3.02 -2.96 15.23
CA THR A 143 -3.44 -4.34 15.56
C THR A 143 -3.08 -5.38 14.48
N SER A 144 -2.60 -4.94 13.31
CA SER A 144 -2.24 -5.84 12.20
C SER A 144 -0.78 -5.72 11.73
N LEU A 145 0.02 -4.82 12.29
CA LEU A 145 1.39 -4.54 11.87
C LEU A 145 2.40 -4.92 12.95
N HIS A 146 2.52 -6.21 13.26
CA HIS A 146 3.53 -6.71 14.21
C HIS A 146 4.98 -6.70 13.65
N SER A 147 5.27 -6.02 12.53
CA SER A 147 6.61 -6.04 11.93
C SER A 147 7.08 -4.74 11.24
N ILE A 148 6.48 -3.58 11.52
CA ILE A 148 6.96 -2.31 10.93
C ILE A 148 7.73 -1.52 11.97
N ASP A 149 9.02 -1.31 11.69
CA ASP A 149 9.84 -0.31 12.36
C ASP A 149 9.23 1.08 12.13
N LEU A 150 8.63 1.61 13.21
CA LEU A 150 8.29 3.02 13.31
C LEU A 150 9.56 3.74 13.75
N ASP A 151 10.43 4.09 12.80
CA ASP A 151 11.48 5.07 13.07
C ASP A 151 10.79 6.42 13.34
N MET A 152 10.82 6.83 14.60
CA MET A 152 10.46 8.19 15.06
C MET A 152 11.63 9.15 14.84
#